data_AF-A0A218VCD2-F1
#
_entry.id   AF-A0A218VCD2-F1
#
_cell.length_a   1.000
_cell.length_b   1.000
_cell.length_c   1.000
_cell.angle_alpha   90.00
_cell.angle_beta   90.00
_cell.angle_gamma   90.00
#
_symmetry.space_group_name_H-M   'P 1'
#
loop_
_entity.id
_entity.type
_entity.pdbx_description
1 polymer ?
#
loop_
_entity_poly.entity_id
_entity_poly.type
_entity_poly.pdbx_seq_one_letter_code
_entity_poly.pdbx_strand_id
1 'polypeptide(L)'
;MNEDKIEKADVKPLLSILKHSPFRWPVLESNIGPEGLWSERKFSLVQALATLRGQYSSSVFIRLYVAADDKISHRYILKLDQASLSLASREDYLENTTEAKSYRDAFLKFMVDTAVLLGANASRAESDMKSVLKLEVKIAEIMIPYENRTSEVMYNKMNIS
;
A
#
# COMPACT_ATOMS: atom_id res chain seq x y z
N MET A 1 20.45 11.51 16.85
CA MET A 1 19.68 11.73 15.61
C MET A 1 20.10 13.07 15.05
N ASN A 2 20.28 13.22 13.73
CA ASN A 2 20.70 14.50 13.13
C ASN A 2 19.52 15.06 12.32
N GLU A 3 18.71 15.90 12.97
CA GLU A 3 17.48 16.45 12.42
C GLU A 3 17.76 17.51 11.35
N ASP A 4 18.75 18.38 11.56
CA ASP A 4 19.17 19.40 10.58
C ASP A 4 19.46 18.83 9.18
N LYS A 5 20.10 17.66 9.13
CA LYS A 5 20.38 16.96 7.85
C LYS A 5 19.10 16.45 7.20
N ILE A 6 18.14 15.97 7.97
CA ILE A 6 16.85 15.46 7.48
C ILE A 6 16.02 16.61 6.94
N GLU A 7 15.90 17.70 7.69
CA GLU A 7 15.17 18.91 7.28
C GLU A 7 15.77 19.52 6.01
N LYS A 8 17.10 19.56 5.90
CA LYS A 8 17.76 20.04 4.67
C LYS A 8 17.53 19.14 3.45
N ALA A 9 17.38 17.84 3.66
CA ALA A 9 17.07 16.89 2.60
C ALA A 9 15.60 17.02 2.14
N ASP A 10 14.70 17.31 3.08
CA ASP A 10 13.28 17.55 2.82
C ASP A 10 12.64 16.39 2.04
N VAL A 11 11.66 16.65 1.17
CA VAL A 11 10.98 15.64 0.32
C VAL A 11 11.86 15.00 -0.76
N LYS A 12 13.08 15.51 -0.99
CA LYS A 12 13.92 15.12 -2.15
C LYS A 12 14.26 13.63 -2.19
N PRO A 13 14.60 12.94 -1.07
CA PRO A 13 14.87 11.51 -1.09
C PRO A 13 13.65 10.70 -1.54
N LEU A 14 12.46 11.03 -1.02
CA LEU A 14 11.24 10.35 -1.41
C LEU A 14 10.88 10.60 -2.88
N LEU A 15 10.96 11.85 -3.34
CA LEU A 15 10.72 12.19 -4.74
C LEU A 15 11.71 11.48 -5.69
N SER A 16 12.96 11.25 -5.25
CA SER A 16 13.92 10.49 -6.07
C SER A 16 13.44 9.05 -6.32
N ILE A 17 12.89 8.38 -5.29
CA ILE A 17 12.35 7.03 -5.41
C ILE A 17 11.12 7.04 -6.33
N LEU A 18 10.21 8.01 -6.13
CA LEU A 18 8.95 8.11 -6.88
C LEU A 18 9.12 8.53 -8.34
N LYS A 19 10.29 9.05 -8.75
CA LYS A 19 10.56 9.33 -10.18
C LYS A 19 10.86 8.06 -10.97
N HIS A 20 11.34 7.01 -10.31
CA HIS A 20 11.78 5.79 -10.97
C HIS A 20 10.68 4.74 -11.05
N SER A 21 10.62 4.03 -12.18
CA SER A 21 9.79 2.84 -12.32
C SER A 21 10.28 1.77 -11.32
N PRO A 22 9.39 1.01 -10.66
CA PRO A 22 7.94 0.95 -10.84
C PRO A 22 7.13 1.86 -9.90
N PHE A 23 7.77 2.77 -9.16
CA PHE A 23 7.17 3.54 -8.07
C PHE A 23 6.61 4.90 -8.46
N ARG A 24 6.49 5.17 -9.76
CA ARG A 24 5.87 6.40 -10.26
C ARG A 24 4.47 6.52 -9.70
N TRP A 25 4.24 7.57 -8.93
CA TRP A 25 2.95 7.84 -8.34
C TRP A 25 2.15 8.77 -9.25
N PRO A 26 1.08 8.31 -9.91
CA PRO A 26 0.40 9.08 -10.96
C PRO A 26 -0.13 10.45 -10.53
N VAL A 27 -0.45 10.62 -9.24
CA VAL A 27 -0.95 11.89 -8.70
C VAL A 27 0.09 13.02 -8.79
N LEU A 28 1.38 12.69 -8.88
CA LEU A 28 2.50 13.64 -8.91
C LEU A 28 2.90 14.08 -10.32
N GLU A 29 2.30 13.53 -11.38
CA GLU A 29 2.74 13.71 -12.78
C GLU A 29 2.93 15.17 -13.20
N SER A 30 2.14 16.09 -12.64
CA SER A 30 2.24 17.51 -12.95
C SER A 30 3.54 18.18 -12.45
N ASN A 31 4.28 17.56 -11.54
CA ASN A 31 5.36 18.23 -10.81
C ASN A 31 6.71 17.48 -10.78
N ILE A 32 6.73 16.17 -11.10
CA ILE A 32 7.98 15.37 -11.03
C ILE A 32 8.79 15.32 -12.34
N GLY A 33 8.38 16.10 -13.36
CA GLY A 33 9.05 16.21 -14.66
C GLY A 33 8.78 15.03 -15.59
N PRO A 34 9.29 15.08 -16.84
CA PRO A 34 8.99 14.07 -17.88
C PRO A 34 9.44 12.65 -17.48
N GLU A 35 10.48 12.54 -16.66
CA GLU A 35 10.98 11.25 -16.16
C GLU A 35 10.04 10.59 -15.14
N GLY A 36 9.15 11.36 -14.51
CA GLY A 36 8.19 10.85 -13.54
C GLY A 36 6.80 10.56 -14.11
N LEU A 37 6.57 10.79 -15.41
CA LEU A 37 5.29 10.48 -16.05
C LEU A 37 4.96 8.99 -15.94
N TRP A 38 3.78 8.67 -15.40
CA TRP A 38 3.32 7.29 -15.34
C TRP A 38 2.81 6.86 -16.72
N SER A 39 2.94 5.58 -17.04
CA SER A 39 2.52 5.04 -18.34
C SER A 39 1.98 3.64 -18.14
N GLU A 40 0.69 3.46 -18.43
CA GLU A 40 0.02 2.16 -18.36
C GLU A 40 0.77 1.09 -19.14
N ARG A 41 1.21 1.40 -20.36
CA ARG A 41 1.94 0.46 -21.23
C ARG A 41 3.29 0.00 -20.66
N LYS A 42 3.90 0.81 -19.80
CA LYS A 42 5.19 0.51 -19.17
C LYS A 42 5.04 -0.04 -17.75
N PHE A 43 3.84 0.07 -17.18
CA PHE A 43 3.58 -0.36 -15.81
C PHE A 43 3.39 -1.88 -15.76
N SER A 44 4.12 -2.52 -14.86
CA SER A 44 3.95 -3.94 -14.53
C SER A 44 3.61 -4.05 -13.05
N LEU A 45 2.38 -4.45 -12.76
CA LEU A 45 1.92 -4.66 -11.39
C LEU A 45 2.79 -5.69 -10.67
N VAL A 46 3.11 -6.81 -11.34
CA VAL A 46 3.96 -7.87 -10.77
C VAL A 46 5.33 -7.33 -10.40
N GLN A 47 5.97 -6.55 -11.29
CA GLN A 47 7.27 -5.96 -11.00
C GLN A 47 7.19 -4.94 -9.86
N ALA A 48 6.12 -4.13 -9.80
CA ALA A 48 5.90 -3.17 -8.72
C ALA A 48 5.79 -3.87 -7.36
N LEU A 49 4.93 -4.89 -7.26
CA LEU A 49 4.73 -5.67 -6.03
C LEU A 49 6.00 -6.42 -5.62
N ALA A 50 6.69 -7.04 -6.58
CA ALA A 50 7.95 -7.74 -6.32
C ALA A 50 9.05 -6.78 -5.83
N THR A 51 9.14 -5.56 -6.38
CA THR A 51 10.13 -4.57 -5.96
C THR A 51 9.79 -3.99 -4.59
N LEU A 52 8.52 -3.67 -4.32
CA LEU A 52 8.06 -3.25 -2.99
C LEU A 52 8.41 -4.29 -1.92
N ARG A 53 8.15 -5.57 -2.22
CA ARG A 53 8.46 -6.64 -1.28
C ARG A 53 9.95 -6.88 -1.13
N GLY A 54 10.69 -6.94 -2.23
CA GLY A 54 12.11 -7.30 -2.24
C GLY A 54 13.04 -6.21 -1.71
N GLN A 55 12.75 -4.95 -2.00
CA GLN A 55 13.61 -3.82 -1.59
C GLN A 55 13.15 -3.14 -0.30
N TYR A 56 11.85 -3.06 -0.06
CA TYR A 56 11.29 -2.29 1.05
C TYR A 56 10.57 -3.16 2.09
N SER A 57 10.53 -4.49 1.90
CA SER A 57 9.74 -5.40 2.72
C SER A 57 8.26 -5.01 2.83
N SER A 58 7.75 -4.19 1.92
CA SER A 58 6.38 -3.70 1.92
C SER A 58 5.48 -4.66 1.17
N SER A 59 4.28 -4.92 1.71
CA SER A 59 3.27 -5.79 1.11
C SER A 59 2.06 -4.96 0.73
N VAL A 60 1.70 -4.96 -0.55
CA VAL A 60 0.50 -4.30 -1.07
C VAL A 60 -0.36 -5.34 -1.77
N PHE A 61 -1.66 -5.37 -1.46
CA PHE A 61 -2.64 -6.39 -1.86
C PHE A 61 -2.36 -7.80 -1.30
N ILE A 62 -1.16 -8.32 -1.54
CA ILE A 62 -0.76 -9.68 -1.19
C ILE A 62 0.49 -9.62 -0.31
N ARG A 63 0.40 -10.18 0.88
CA ARG A 63 1.53 -10.38 1.78
C ARG A 63 2.24 -11.67 1.41
N LEU A 64 3.45 -11.54 0.86
CA LEU A 64 4.31 -12.64 0.47
C LEU A 64 5.46 -12.80 1.48
N TYR A 65 5.60 -13.95 2.14
CA TYR A 65 6.71 -14.12 3.09
C TYR A 65 7.16 -15.57 3.21
N VAL A 66 8.39 -15.76 3.68
CA VAL A 66 8.94 -17.08 4.00
C VAL A 66 8.77 -17.31 5.49
N ALA A 67 8.15 -18.43 5.86
CA ALA A 67 7.96 -18.84 7.25
C ALA A 67 7.99 -20.37 7.35
N ALA A 68 8.07 -20.89 8.58
CA ALA A 68 7.97 -22.32 8.81
C ALA A 68 6.63 -22.87 8.28
N ASP A 69 6.65 -24.07 7.72
CA ASP A 69 5.43 -24.81 7.38
C ASP A 69 4.70 -25.19 8.67
N ASP A 70 3.45 -24.76 8.82
CA ASP A 70 2.69 -24.94 10.07
C ASP A 70 2.49 -26.42 10.43
N LYS A 71 2.56 -27.33 9.44
CA LYS A 71 2.48 -28.78 9.66
C LYS A 71 3.86 -29.46 9.70
N ILE A 72 4.90 -28.82 9.16
CA ILE A 72 6.25 -29.39 9.06
C ILE A 72 7.28 -28.32 9.48
N SER A 73 7.39 -28.11 10.80
CA SER A 73 8.11 -26.98 11.40
C SER A 73 9.61 -26.89 11.05
N HIS A 74 10.24 -27.96 10.60
CA HIS A 74 11.65 -27.97 10.17
C HIS A 74 11.86 -27.51 8.72
N ARG A 75 10.79 -27.13 8.00
CA ARG A 75 10.85 -26.64 6.62
C ARG A 75 10.29 -25.23 6.54
N TYR A 76 10.86 -24.43 5.65
CA TYR A 76 10.33 -23.12 5.30
C TYR A 76 9.58 -23.20 3.97
N ILE A 77 8.42 -22.56 3.92
CA ILE A 77 7.59 -22.45 2.72
C ILE A 77 7.30 -20.99 2.42
N LEU A 78 6.95 -20.74 1.16
CA LEU A 78 6.37 -19.47 0.74
C LEU A 78 4.91 -19.40 1.22
N LYS A 79 4.55 -18.33 1.91
CA LYS A 79 3.19 -18.06 2.34
C LYS A 79 2.66 -16.80 1.64
N LEU A 80 1.42 -16.90 1.18
CA LEU A 80 0.62 -15.82 0.62
C LEU A 80 -0.54 -15.56 1.57
N ASP A 81 -0.80 -14.30 1.87
CA ASP A 81 -1.87 -13.88 2.78
C ASP A 81 -2.42 -12.52 2.37
N GLN A 82 -3.57 -12.12 2.93
CA GLN A 82 -4.10 -10.77 2.76
C GLN A 82 -3.09 -9.76 3.34
N ALA A 83 -2.79 -8.69 2.57
CA ALA A 83 -2.01 -7.58 3.09
C ALA A 83 -2.79 -6.78 4.13
N SER A 84 -2.07 -6.03 4.97
CA SER A 84 -2.69 -5.10 5.91
C SER A 84 -3.37 -3.95 5.18
N LEU A 85 -4.46 -3.44 5.76
CA LEU A 85 -5.07 -2.17 5.38
C LEU A 85 -4.29 -1.00 6.01
N SER A 86 -4.52 0.21 5.50
CA SER A 86 -3.89 1.42 6.02
C SER A 86 -4.51 1.86 7.36
N LEU A 87 -5.82 1.74 7.53
CA LEU A 87 -6.46 1.86 8.85
C LEU A 87 -6.29 0.58 9.66
N ALA A 88 -6.35 0.71 10.98
CA ALA A 88 -6.03 -0.36 11.91
C ALA A 88 -7.02 -1.53 11.84
N SER A 89 -8.29 -1.24 11.58
CA SER A 89 -9.36 -2.24 11.56
C SER A 89 -10.10 -2.23 10.22
N ARG A 90 -10.63 -3.41 9.86
CA ARG A 90 -11.51 -3.58 8.70
C ARG A 90 -12.83 -2.83 8.90
N GLU A 91 -13.32 -2.83 10.13
CA GLU A 91 -14.56 -2.19 10.56
C GLU A 91 -14.49 -0.67 10.36
N ASP A 92 -13.31 -0.06 10.54
CA ASP A 92 -13.08 1.37 10.24
C ASP A 92 -13.40 1.74 8.78
N TYR A 93 -13.37 0.79 7.85
CA TYR A 93 -13.76 1.02 6.45
C TYR A 93 -15.25 0.78 6.19
N LEU A 94 -15.88 -0.14 6.93
CA LEU A 94 -17.18 -0.71 6.57
C LEU A 94 -18.33 -0.21 7.45
N GLU A 95 -18.04 0.17 8.70
CA GLU A 95 -19.07 0.63 9.62
C GLU A 95 -19.46 2.08 9.35
N ASN A 96 -20.71 2.41 9.70
CA ASN A 96 -21.28 3.76 9.53
C ASN A 96 -21.31 4.57 10.84
N THR A 97 -20.56 4.13 11.85
CA THR A 97 -20.35 4.84 13.11
C THR A 97 -19.68 6.20 12.86
N THR A 98 -19.81 7.11 13.82
CA THR A 98 -19.21 8.46 13.72
C THR A 98 -17.68 8.36 13.70
N GLU A 99 -17.13 7.43 14.47
CA GLU A 99 -15.71 7.16 14.62
C GLU A 99 -15.12 6.62 13.31
N ALA A 100 -15.72 5.56 12.74
CA ALA A 100 -15.24 4.97 11.48
C ALA A 100 -15.27 5.99 10.32
N LYS A 101 -16.31 6.84 10.26
CA LYS A 101 -16.37 7.96 9.30
C LYS A 101 -15.22 8.95 9.52
N SER A 102 -15.00 9.37 10.77
CA SER A 102 -13.91 10.27 11.13
C SER A 102 -12.53 9.71 10.74
N TYR A 103 -12.30 8.40 10.93
CA TYR A 103 -11.04 7.76 10.52
C TYR A 103 -10.85 7.72 9.00
N ARG A 104 -11.90 7.40 8.23
CA ARG A 104 -11.85 7.46 6.76
C ARG A 104 -11.59 8.88 6.25
N ASP A 105 -12.22 9.88 6.86
CA ASP A 105 -12.05 11.28 6.50
C ASP A 105 -10.63 11.77 6.82
N ALA A 106 -10.10 11.43 8.00
CA ALA A 106 -8.74 11.76 8.40
C ALA A 106 -7.69 11.07 7.50
N PHE A 107 -7.93 9.81 7.14
CA PHE A 107 -7.04 9.08 6.24
C PHE A 107 -7.07 9.64 4.81
N LEU A 108 -8.24 9.99 4.28
CA LEU A 108 -8.35 10.70 3.00
C LEU A 108 -7.59 12.02 3.05
N LYS A 109 -7.78 12.81 4.11
CA LYS A 109 -7.06 14.06 4.31
C LYS A 109 -5.55 13.85 4.33
N PHE A 110 -5.07 12.86 5.07
CA PHE A 110 -3.64 12.52 5.12
C PHE A 110 -3.07 12.16 3.73
N MET A 111 -3.78 11.35 2.96
CA MET A 111 -3.36 10.99 1.59
C MET A 111 -3.27 12.23 0.68
N VAL A 112 -4.28 13.11 0.73
CA VAL A 112 -4.32 14.34 -0.07
C VAL A 112 -3.22 15.31 0.35
N ASP A 113 -3.10 15.60 1.64
CA ASP A 113 -2.09 16.51 2.18
C ASP A 113 -0.67 16.02 1.85
N THR A 114 -0.43 14.70 1.94
CA THR A 114 0.86 14.10 1.55
C THR A 114 1.16 14.28 0.07
N ALA A 115 0.17 14.02 -0.81
CA ALA A 115 0.35 14.22 -2.24
C ALA A 115 0.63 15.70 -2.58
N VAL A 116 -0.10 16.63 -1.95
CA VAL A 116 0.10 18.08 -2.12
C VAL A 116 1.45 18.54 -1.61
N LEU A 117 1.92 18.03 -0.47
CA LEU A 117 3.27 18.31 0.06
C LEU A 117 4.38 17.86 -0.90
N LEU A 118 4.14 16.79 -1.65
CA LEU A 118 5.03 16.32 -2.72
C LEU A 118 4.81 17.05 -4.06
N GLY A 119 3.91 18.02 -4.08
CA GLY A 119 3.64 18.94 -5.18
C GLY A 119 2.58 18.47 -6.18
N ALA A 120 1.68 17.57 -5.79
CA ALA A 120 0.47 17.30 -6.57
C ALA A 120 -0.43 18.54 -6.66
N ASN A 121 -1.21 18.63 -7.74
CA ASN A 121 -2.35 19.54 -7.77
C ASN A 121 -3.42 19.09 -6.75
N ALA A 122 -3.90 19.99 -5.91
CA ALA A 122 -4.85 19.66 -4.83
C ALA A 122 -6.15 19.02 -5.32
N SER A 123 -6.76 19.55 -6.39
CA SER A 123 -8.01 19.00 -6.93
C SER A 123 -7.82 17.60 -7.54
N ARG A 124 -6.69 17.37 -8.22
CA ARG A 124 -6.32 16.03 -8.71
C ARG A 124 -6.05 15.07 -7.55
N ALA A 125 -5.28 15.51 -6.55
CA ALA A 125 -4.98 14.72 -5.36
C ALA A 125 -6.26 14.28 -4.65
N GLU A 126 -7.22 15.19 -4.48
CA GLU A 126 -8.51 14.85 -3.87
C GLU A 126 -9.28 13.78 -4.66
N SER A 127 -9.37 13.93 -5.99
CA SER A 127 -10.05 12.96 -6.86
C SER A 127 -9.36 11.59 -6.87
N ASP A 128 -8.04 11.57 -7.02
CA ASP A 128 -7.25 10.36 -7.09
C ASP A 128 -7.27 9.62 -5.74
N MET A 129 -7.11 10.32 -4.62
CA MET A 129 -7.11 9.71 -3.29
C MET A 129 -8.50 9.24 -2.85
N LYS A 130 -9.58 9.89 -3.29
CA LYS A 130 -10.95 9.34 -3.15
C LYS A 130 -11.10 8.00 -3.86
N SER A 131 -10.50 7.87 -5.05
CA SER A 131 -10.50 6.62 -5.81
C SER A 131 -9.67 5.53 -5.12
N VAL A 132 -8.51 5.89 -4.54
CA VAL A 132 -7.68 4.98 -3.72
C VAL A 132 -8.44 4.51 -2.49
N LEU A 133 -9.08 5.42 -1.74
CA LEU A 133 -9.90 5.05 -0.57
C LEU A 133 -11.01 4.08 -0.96
N LYS A 134 -11.71 4.34 -2.08
CA LYS A 134 -12.76 3.44 -2.57
C LYS A 134 -12.22 2.05 -2.95
N LEU A 135 -11.01 1.98 -3.52
CA LEU A 135 -10.35 0.70 -3.78
C LEU A 135 -10.03 -0.03 -2.47
N GLU A 136 -9.51 0.66 -1.47
CA GLU A 136 -9.16 0.04 -0.19
C GLU A 136 -10.40 -0.42 0.59
N VAL A 137 -11.52 0.31 0.51
CA VAL A 137 -12.82 -0.17 1.02
C VAL A 137 -13.24 -1.49 0.37
N LYS A 138 -13.11 -1.61 -0.97
CA LYS A 138 -13.42 -2.88 -1.67
C LYS A 138 -12.50 -4.02 -1.25
N ILE A 139 -11.23 -3.72 -0.93
CA ILE A 139 -10.30 -4.71 -0.40
C ILE A 139 -10.75 -5.12 1.01
N ALA A 140 -11.13 -4.18 1.86
CA ALA A 140 -11.67 -4.46 3.19
C ALA A 140 -12.92 -5.35 3.12
N GLU A 141 -13.82 -5.13 2.16
CA GLU A 141 -15.03 -5.95 1.96
C GLU A 141 -14.69 -7.43 1.74
N ILE A 142 -13.65 -7.73 0.94
CA ILE A 142 -13.25 -9.12 0.60
C ILE A 142 -12.27 -9.75 1.60
N MET A 143 -11.71 -8.97 2.53
CA MET A 143 -10.79 -9.51 3.54
C MET A 143 -11.51 -10.44 4.51
N ILE A 144 -10.83 -11.52 4.88
CA ILE A 144 -11.33 -12.44 5.90
C ILE A 144 -11.18 -11.75 7.26
N PRO A 145 -12.27 -11.62 8.05
CA PRO A 145 -12.22 -11.08 9.41
C PRO A 145 -11.25 -11.86 10.31
N TYR A 146 -10.64 -11.19 11.28
CA TYR A 146 -9.61 -11.79 12.13
C TYR A 146 -10.11 -13.04 12.87
N GLU A 147 -11.35 -13.01 13.34
CA GLU A 147 -12.02 -14.08 14.09
C GLU A 147 -12.14 -15.37 13.25
N ASN A 148 -12.22 -15.24 11.92
CA ASN A 148 -12.38 -16.36 11.00
C ASN A 148 -11.04 -16.92 10.50
N ARG A 149 -9.91 -16.40 10.97
CA ARG A 149 -8.56 -16.76 10.50
C ARG A 149 -7.89 -17.77 11.44
N THR A 150 -8.51 -18.93 11.61
CA THR A 150 -7.96 -20.03 12.40
C THR A 150 -6.82 -20.73 11.67
N SER A 151 -5.91 -21.40 12.41
CA SER A 151 -4.77 -22.12 11.84
C SER A 151 -5.18 -23.20 10.83
N GLU A 152 -6.31 -23.86 11.07
CA GLU A 152 -6.84 -24.91 10.20
C GLU A 152 -7.36 -24.35 8.88
N VAL A 153 -8.15 -23.27 8.95
CA VAL A 153 -8.76 -22.64 7.75
C VAL A 153 -7.70 -21.96 6.88
N MET A 154 -6.65 -21.42 7.49
CA MET A 154 -5.61 -20.68 6.77
C MET A 154 -4.58 -21.59 6.07
N TYR A 155 -4.48 -22.87 6.46
CA TYR A 155 -3.49 -23.78 5.86
C TYR A 155 -3.99 -24.39 4.54
N ASN A 156 -3.69 -23.72 3.43
CA ASN A 156 -4.06 -24.17 2.09
C ASN A 156 -2.80 -24.33 1.20
N LYS A 157 -2.14 -25.49 1.31
CA LYS A 157 -0.89 -25.76 0.57
C LYS A 157 -1.18 -26.08 -0.90
N MET A 158 -0.53 -25.34 -1.79
CA MET A 158 -0.69 -25.47 -3.24
C MET A 158 0.69 -25.46 -3.93
N ASN A 159 0.76 -26.02 -5.13
CA ASN A 159 1.93 -25.91 -6.01
C ASN A 159 1.78 -24.68 -6.91
N ILE A 160 2.92 -24.12 -7.35
CA ILE A 160 2.95 -23.11 -8.41
C ILE A 160 3.12 -23.85 -9.73
N SER A 161 2.10 -23.79 -10.60
CA SER A 161 2.10 -24.44 -11.91
C SER A 161 2.87 -23.65 -12.95
#